data_AF-A0A7Y0M9G3-F1
#
_entry.id   AF-A0A7Y0M9G3-F1
#
_cell.length_a   1.000
_cell.length_b   1.000
_cell.length_c   1.000
_cell.angle_alpha   90.00
_cell.angle_beta   90.00
_cell.angle_gamma   90.00
#
_symmetry.space_group_name_H-M   'P 1'
#
loop_
_entity.id
_entity.type
_entity.pdbx_description
1 polymer ?
#
loop_
_entity_poly.entity_id
_entity_poly.type
_entity_poly.pdbx_seq_one_letter_code
_entity_poly.pdbx_strand_id
1 'polypeptide(L)'
;MNAFDLEVSNPFPAGYDRSYGGPGQGGHVSEHWYIQYGMDLGAPGGTGVHAAFGGHITRLNTQNINLSAGKVYGAEIFMRSHNDRMGAFFTHLNSLPTGLSQGSQVTRGQPLGQVIATSTPHVHMALVEIVNGQYVGVDLYQLFQSTANTTDTFTVTFHQDGTTPPSYGGGTNGGTGGFGEFGTLSTVYEIQGALIALGYDPGTRDGISGPRTTAAIMQFQTANGLVADGLIGPITRAAIGAALVAAGLIPG
;
A
#
# COMPACT_ATOMS: atom_id res chain seq x y z
N MET A 1 11.04 13.68 17.04
CA MET A 1 9.96 13.12 17.88
C MET A 1 10.21 11.61 18.00
N ASN A 2 9.59 10.89 18.93
CA ASN A 2 9.79 9.43 18.99
C ASN A 2 9.06 8.75 17.82
N ALA A 3 9.72 7.76 17.23
CA ALA A 3 9.11 6.89 16.22
C ALA A 3 7.89 6.17 16.79
N PHE A 4 6.97 5.75 15.91
CA PHE A 4 5.80 4.98 16.29
C PHE A 4 5.37 4.02 15.20
N ASP A 5 4.73 2.93 15.61
CA ASP A 5 4.18 1.94 14.71
C ASP A 5 2.72 2.21 14.41
N LEU A 6 2.32 1.94 13.16
CA LEU A 6 0.95 2.04 12.71
C LEU A 6 0.60 0.80 11.89
N GLU A 7 -0.54 0.19 12.21
CA GLU A 7 -1.08 -0.88 11.38
C GLU A 7 -1.74 -0.28 10.13
N VAL A 8 -1.24 -0.71 8.97
CA VAL A 8 -1.69 -0.28 7.65
C VAL A 8 -2.23 -1.48 6.87
N SER A 9 -3.31 -1.28 6.12
CA SER A 9 -3.82 -2.25 5.15
C SER A 9 -4.03 -1.57 3.81
N ASN A 10 -4.16 -2.36 2.75
CA ASN A 10 -4.50 -1.84 1.44
C ASN A 10 -5.85 -1.10 1.44
N PRO A 11 -6.01 0.01 0.69
CA PRO A 11 -7.32 0.64 0.50
C PRO A 11 -8.29 -0.22 -0.34
N PHE A 12 -7.78 -1.18 -1.12
CA PHE A 12 -8.55 -2.15 -1.90
C PHE A 12 -8.42 -3.57 -1.34
N PRO A 13 -9.33 -4.00 -0.47
CA PRO A 13 -9.40 -5.40 -0.07
C PRO A 13 -9.80 -6.34 -1.22
N ALA A 14 -10.41 -5.79 -2.27
CA ALA A 14 -10.71 -6.44 -3.54
C ALA A 14 -10.93 -5.39 -4.65
N GLY A 15 -10.89 -5.81 -5.91
CA GLY A 15 -11.23 -5.01 -7.09
C GLY A 15 -10.10 -4.14 -7.67
N TYR A 16 -8.93 -4.08 -7.04
CA TYR A 16 -7.75 -3.47 -7.65
C TYR A 16 -7.36 -4.23 -8.92
N ASP A 17 -7.09 -3.51 -10.01
CA ASP A 17 -6.76 -4.10 -11.31
C ASP A 17 -5.34 -3.78 -11.81
N ARG A 18 -4.86 -2.55 -11.62
CA ARG A 18 -3.57 -2.09 -12.10
C ARG A 18 -3.12 -0.83 -11.38
N SER A 19 -1.86 -0.46 -11.57
CA SER A 19 -1.37 0.87 -11.18
C SER A 19 -1.30 1.80 -12.39
N TYR A 20 -1.57 3.09 -12.18
CA TYR A 20 -1.39 4.15 -13.18
C TYR A 20 -0.14 5.03 -12.92
N GLY A 21 0.43 4.98 -11.72
CA GLY A 21 1.72 5.60 -11.40
C GLY A 21 1.89 5.80 -9.90
N GLY A 22 3.15 5.86 -9.45
CA GLY A 22 3.50 6.10 -8.05
C GLY A 22 4.36 7.35 -7.84
N PRO A 23 4.98 7.49 -6.67
CA PRO A 23 5.79 8.66 -6.34
C PRO A 23 6.90 8.92 -7.35
N GLY A 24 7.04 10.18 -7.78
CA GLY A 24 8.06 10.59 -8.76
C GLY A 24 7.81 10.12 -10.20
N GLN A 25 6.66 9.49 -10.51
CA GLN A 25 6.36 8.94 -11.83
C GLN A 25 5.26 9.72 -12.55
N GLY A 26 5.42 9.91 -13.86
CA GLY A 26 4.39 10.55 -14.69
C GLY A 26 4.02 11.95 -14.18
N GLY A 27 2.76 12.15 -13.79
CA GLY A 27 2.27 13.41 -13.23
C GLY A 27 2.62 13.64 -11.76
N HIS A 28 3.18 12.64 -11.06
CA HIS A 28 3.49 12.68 -9.63
C HIS A 28 4.87 13.32 -9.38
N VAL A 29 4.94 14.63 -9.61
CA VAL A 29 6.17 15.41 -9.47
C VAL A 29 6.04 16.47 -8.37
N SER A 30 7.18 17.04 -7.98
CA SER A 30 7.29 18.13 -7.00
C SER A 30 6.46 19.37 -7.40
N GLU A 31 6.11 20.27 -6.49
CA GLU A 31 6.58 20.41 -5.09
C GLU A 31 5.57 19.97 -4.02
N HIS A 32 4.33 19.70 -4.41
CA HIS A 32 3.30 19.33 -3.46
C HIS A 32 3.41 17.85 -3.09
N TRP A 33 3.55 17.54 -1.80
CA TRP A 33 3.73 16.16 -1.32
C TRP A 33 2.60 15.23 -1.78
N TYR A 34 1.35 15.71 -1.79
CA TYR A 34 0.20 14.91 -2.18
C TYR A 34 0.17 14.63 -3.68
N ILE A 35 0.96 15.34 -4.49
CA ILE A 35 1.17 15.05 -5.91
C ILE A 35 2.43 14.18 -6.06
N GLN A 36 3.57 14.64 -5.53
CA GLN A 36 4.86 13.97 -5.67
C GLN A 36 4.88 12.56 -5.11
N TYR A 37 4.18 12.32 -3.99
CA TYR A 37 4.04 11.02 -3.33
C TYR A 37 2.65 10.41 -3.55
N GLY A 38 1.93 10.92 -4.56
CA GLY A 38 0.69 10.36 -5.02
C GLY A 38 0.88 8.98 -5.62
N MET A 39 -0.16 8.17 -5.50
CA MET A 39 -0.27 6.84 -6.07
C MET A 39 -1.66 6.72 -6.69
N ASP A 40 -1.68 6.44 -7.99
CA ASP A 40 -2.91 6.22 -8.72
C ASP A 40 -3.17 4.72 -8.79
N LEU A 41 -3.97 4.25 -7.84
CA LEU A 41 -4.32 2.84 -7.68
C LEU A 41 -5.62 2.56 -8.45
N GLY A 42 -5.50 1.80 -9.54
CA GLY A 42 -6.57 1.51 -10.48
C GLY A 42 -7.54 0.44 -9.98
N ALA A 43 -8.82 0.70 -10.20
CA ALA A 43 -9.90 -0.25 -10.01
C ALA A 43 -11.12 0.18 -10.83
N PRO A 44 -12.03 -0.73 -11.21
CA PRO A 44 -13.27 -0.37 -11.88
C PRO A 44 -14.09 0.66 -11.10
N GLY A 45 -14.81 1.52 -11.80
CA GLY A 45 -15.75 2.44 -11.16
C GLY A 45 -16.79 1.71 -10.30
N GLY A 46 -17.08 2.24 -9.12
CA GLY A 46 -17.92 1.60 -8.10
C GLY A 46 -17.17 0.69 -7.13
N THR A 47 -15.88 0.40 -7.36
CA THR A 47 -15.07 -0.39 -6.43
C THR A 47 -14.91 0.35 -5.10
N GLY A 48 -15.16 -0.34 -3.98
CA GLY A 48 -15.07 0.22 -2.64
C GLY A 48 -13.63 0.55 -2.24
N VAL A 49 -13.43 1.77 -1.73
CA VAL A 49 -12.15 2.26 -1.18
C VAL A 49 -12.29 2.34 0.34
N HIS A 50 -11.27 1.85 1.05
CA HIS A 50 -11.28 1.73 2.50
C HIS A 50 -10.11 2.50 3.13
N ALA A 51 -10.27 2.87 4.40
CA ALA A 51 -9.25 3.56 5.16
C ALA A 51 -8.04 2.65 5.39
N ALA A 52 -6.87 3.07 4.92
CA ALA A 52 -5.64 2.30 5.04
C ALA A 52 -5.15 2.14 6.48
N PHE A 53 -5.57 3.01 7.42
CA PHE A 53 -5.22 2.96 8.83
C PHE A 53 -6.35 3.58 9.68
N GLY A 54 -6.29 3.42 11.00
CA GLY A 54 -7.26 4.02 11.91
C GLY A 54 -6.88 5.45 12.33
N GLY A 55 -7.87 6.29 12.59
CA GLY A 55 -7.65 7.69 12.92
C GLY A 55 -8.93 8.52 12.84
N HIS A 56 -8.82 9.72 12.28
CA HIS A 56 -9.96 10.62 12.13
C HIS A 56 -9.84 11.49 10.88
N ILE A 57 -10.99 11.90 10.32
CA ILE A 57 -11.06 12.80 9.16
C ILE A 57 -10.82 14.23 9.63
N THR A 58 -9.79 14.88 9.09
CA THR A 58 -9.50 16.29 9.39
C THR A 58 -9.97 17.24 8.29
N ARG A 59 -10.12 16.75 7.05
CA ARG A 59 -10.81 17.46 5.98
C ARG A 59 -11.64 16.52 5.12
N LEU A 60 -12.82 16.99 4.73
CA LEU A 60 -13.68 16.36 3.74
C LEU A 60 -14.21 17.46 2.81
N ASN A 61 -13.84 17.41 1.53
CA ASN A 61 -14.41 18.27 0.49
C ASN A 61 -15.30 17.42 -0.42
N THR A 62 -16.58 17.77 -0.53
CA THR A 62 -17.55 17.07 -1.40
C THR A 62 -18.05 17.93 -2.54
N GLN A 63 -17.48 19.13 -2.75
CA GLN A 63 -17.96 20.08 -3.76
C GLN A 63 -17.97 19.48 -5.18
N ASN A 64 -17.02 18.58 -5.46
CA ASN A 64 -16.82 17.99 -6.78
C ASN A 64 -17.41 16.58 -6.93
N ILE A 65 -18.15 16.08 -5.94
CA ILE A 65 -18.60 14.67 -5.90
C ILE A 65 -19.55 14.28 -7.05
N ASN A 66 -20.27 15.26 -7.61
CA ASN A 66 -21.23 15.07 -8.69
C ASN A 66 -20.76 15.63 -10.04
N LEU A 67 -19.51 16.06 -10.15
CA LEU A 67 -18.98 16.56 -11.43
C LEU A 67 -18.80 15.40 -12.41
N SER A 68 -19.29 15.57 -13.63
CA SER A 68 -19.20 14.59 -14.72
C SER A 68 -18.45 15.11 -15.96
N ALA A 69 -17.98 16.37 -15.91
CA ALA A 69 -17.25 17.02 -17.00
C ALA A 69 -16.05 17.81 -16.45
N GLY A 70 -14.99 17.92 -17.25
CA GLY A 70 -13.74 18.56 -16.82
C GLY A 70 -12.91 17.66 -15.91
N LYS A 71 -12.12 18.27 -15.01
CA LYS A 71 -11.35 17.50 -14.00
C LYS A 71 -12.29 17.01 -12.90
N VAL A 72 -12.55 15.70 -12.89
CA VAL A 72 -13.44 15.05 -11.93
C VAL A 72 -12.65 14.62 -10.70
N TYR A 73 -12.52 15.52 -9.73
CA TYR A 73 -11.85 15.23 -8.46
C TYR A 73 -12.70 14.38 -7.51
N GLY A 74 -14.03 14.44 -7.60
CA GLY A 74 -14.88 13.73 -6.65
C GLY A 74 -14.81 14.32 -5.24
N ALA A 75 -15.00 13.46 -4.25
CA ALA A 75 -14.73 13.79 -2.87
C ALA A 75 -13.23 13.69 -2.57
N GLU A 76 -12.73 14.64 -1.79
CA GLU A 76 -11.36 14.69 -1.30
C GLU A 76 -11.39 14.50 0.22
N ILE A 77 -10.63 13.54 0.71
CA ILE A 77 -10.55 13.18 2.13
C ILE A 77 -9.11 13.34 2.58
N PHE A 78 -8.90 14.05 3.69
CA PHE A 78 -7.64 14.00 4.43
C PHE A 78 -7.91 13.47 5.83
N MET A 79 -7.30 12.33 6.16
CA MET A 79 -7.39 11.71 7.48
C MET A 79 -6.03 11.67 8.16
N ARG A 80 -6.02 11.76 9.49
CA ARG A 80 -4.82 11.68 10.32
C ARG A 80 -4.92 10.52 11.29
N SER A 81 -3.78 9.92 11.59
CA SER A 81 -3.65 8.87 12.60
C SER A 81 -4.02 9.39 13.99
N HIS A 82 -4.26 8.49 14.94
CA HIS A 82 -4.72 8.83 16.29
C HIS A 82 -3.81 9.83 17.04
N ASN A 83 -2.51 9.83 16.72
CA ASN A 83 -1.51 10.69 17.33
C ASN A 83 -1.21 11.95 16.49
N ASP A 84 -1.94 12.18 15.39
CA ASP A 84 -1.78 13.32 14.49
C ASP A 84 -0.41 13.41 13.79
N ARG A 85 0.42 12.37 13.86
CA ARG A 85 1.80 12.39 13.34
C ARG A 85 1.96 11.78 11.94
N MET A 86 0.87 11.28 11.38
CA MET A 86 0.78 10.72 10.02
C MET A 86 -0.60 11.04 9.44
N GLY A 87 -0.68 11.24 8.12
CA GLY A 87 -1.95 11.35 7.42
C GLY A 87 -1.97 10.72 6.03
N ALA A 88 -3.16 10.58 5.47
CA ALA A 88 -3.36 10.20 4.08
C ALA A 88 -4.43 11.06 3.42
N PHE A 89 -4.16 11.39 2.17
CA PHE A 89 -5.05 12.06 1.25
C PHE A 89 -5.64 11.04 0.28
N PHE A 90 -6.94 11.16 0.01
CA PHE A 90 -7.67 10.37 -0.98
C PHE A 90 -8.49 11.31 -1.85
N THR A 91 -8.52 11.06 -3.17
CA THR A 91 -9.42 11.75 -4.11
C THR A 91 -9.88 10.81 -5.21
N HIS A 92 -10.73 11.28 -6.11
CA HIS A 92 -11.46 10.49 -7.11
C HIS A 92 -12.48 9.51 -6.50
N LEU A 93 -13.09 9.92 -5.39
CA LEU A 93 -14.11 9.16 -4.67
C LEU A 93 -15.52 9.70 -4.91
N ASN A 94 -16.51 8.81 -4.97
CA ASN A 94 -17.92 9.15 -4.82
C ASN A 94 -18.59 8.19 -3.83
N SER A 95 -19.93 8.24 -3.74
CA SER A 95 -20.72 7.30 -2.94
C SER A 95 -20.20 7.13 -1.51
N LEU A 96 -19.91 8.25 -0.84
CA LEU A 96 -19.38 8.24 0.53
C LEU A 96 -20.39 7.58 1.50
N PRO A 97 -19.92 6.85 2.52
CA PRO A 97 -20.78 6.33 3.58
C PRO A 97 -21.62 7.44 4.24
N THR A 98 -22.87 7.12 4.56
CA THR A 98 -23.76 8.05 5.26
C THR A 98 -23.17 8.48 6.61
N GLY A 99 -23.18 9.80 6.88
CA GLY A 99 -22.67 10.37 8.13
C GLY A 99 -21.16 10.63 8.15
N LEU A 100 -20.41 10.22 7.12
CA LEU A 100 -19.01 10.56 7.01
C LEU A 100 -18.85 12.08 6.87
N SER A 101 -18.09 12.69 7.78
CA SER A 101 -17.92 14.13 7.89
C SER A 101 -16.56 14.49 8.48
N GLN A 102 -16.13 15.75 8.33
CA GLN A 102 -14.96 16.24 9.05
C GLN A 102 -15.16 16.05 10.58
N GLY A 103 -14.16 15.46 11.24
CA GLY A 103 -14.21 15.07 12.64
C GLY A 103 -14.61 13.61 12.90
N SER A 104 -15.09 12.90 11.87
CA SER A 104 -15.45 11.48 12.00
C SER A 104 -14.24 10.63 12.40
N GLN A 105 -14.44 9.75 13.38
CA GLN A 105 -13.48 8.69 13.69
C GLN A 105 -13.58 7.59 12.63
N VAL A 106 -12.44 7.01 12.28
CA VAL A 106 -12.33 6.00 11.23
C VAL A 106 -11.45 4.86 11.73
N THR A 107 -11.87 3.61 11.56
CA THR A 107 -11.03 2.44 11.80
C THR A 107 -10.36 1.97 10.52
N ARG A 108 -9.19 1.31 10.62
CA ARG A 108 -8.56 0.65 9.47
C ARG A 108 -9.55 -0.31 8.80
N GLY A 109 -9.60 -0.30 7.48
CA GLY A 109 -10.52 -1.11 6.69
C GLY A 109 -11.96 -0.61 6.66
N GLN A 110 -12.28 0.52 7.31
CA GLN A 110 -13.61 1.13 7.19
C GLN A 110 -13.82 1.72 5.79
N PRO A 111 -14.99 1.54 5.16
CA PRO A 111 -15.29 2.16 3.87
C PRO A 111 -15.15 3.69 3.93
N LEU A 112 -14.56 4.27 2.89
CA LEU A 112 -14.42 5.72 2.69
C LEU A 112 -15.23 6.20 1.49
N GLY A 113 -15.50 5.35 0.50
CA GLY A 113 -16.26 5.69 -0.69
C GLY A 113 -16.06 4.66 -1.79
N GLN A 114 -16.35 5.05 -3.03
CA GLN A 114 -16.13 4.23 -4.21
C GLN A 114 -15.32 4.98 -5.26
N VAL A 115 -14.58 4.23 -6.09
CA VAL A 115 -13.87 4.79 -7.25
C VAL A 115 -14.86 5.38 -8.25
N ILE A 116 -14.61 6.60 -8.72
CA ILE A 116 -15.43 7.21 -9.77
C ILE A 116 -15.23 6.48 -11.10
N ALA A 117 -16.34 6.16 -11.77
CA ALA A 117 -16.32 5.62 -13.12
C ALA A 117 -15.91 6.70 -14.14
N THR A 118 -14.63 6.75 -14.49
CA THR A 118 -14.07 7.60 -15.56
C THR A 118 -13.44 6.74 -16.66
N SER A 119 -12.82 7.36 -17.67
CA SER A 119 -12.04 6.63 -18.68
C SER A 119 -10.80 5.92 -18.12
N THR A 120 -10.28 6.41 -16.99
CA THR A 120 -9.13 5.86 -16.27
C THR A 120 -9.48 5.80 -14.79
N PRO A 121 -10.35 4.87 -14.36
CA PRO A 121 -10.87 4.85 -13.01
C PRO A 121 -9.78 4.41 -12.02
N HIS A 122 -9.53 5.24 -11.02
CA HIS A 122 -8.54 5.02 -9.97
C HIS A 122 -8.92 5.81 -8.72
N VAL A 123 -8.32 5.45 -7.59
CA VAL A 123 -8.17 6.36 -6.45
C VAL A 123 -6.78 6.98 -6.53
N HIS A 124 -6.69 8.28 -6.30
CA HIS A 124 -5.41 8.91 -6.04
C HIS A 124 -5.22 8.99 -4.53
N MET A 125 -4.16 8.35 -4.02
CA MET A 125 -3.82 8.26 -2.61
C MET A 125 -2.39 8.77 -2.37
N ALA A 126 -2.19 9.59 -1.35
CA ALA A 126 -0.86 10.01 -0.91
C ALA A 126 -0.75 9.95 0.60
N LEU A 127 0.43 9.60 1.13
CA LEU A 127 0.68 9.55 2.57
C LEU A 127 1.73 10.56 2.98
N VAL A 128 1.65 10.96 4.23
CA VAL A 128 2.52 11.98 4.79
C VAL A 128 2.83 11.67 6.25
N GLU A 129 4.08 11.90 6.61
CA GLU A 129 4.50 12.03 8.00
C GLU A 129 4.51 13.51 8.40
N ILE A 130 3.98 13.81 9.59
CA ILE A 130 3.81 15.18 10.07
C ILE A 130 4.87 15.44 11.16
N VAL A 131 6.04 15.88 10.73
CA VAL A 131 7.22 16.11 11.58
C VAL A 131 7.30 17.59 11.94
N ASN A 132 7.12 17.92 13.22
CA ASN A 132 7.12 19.30 13.73
C ASN A 132 6.17 20.24 12.94
N GLY A 133 5.04 19.72 12.49
CA GLY A 133 4.07 20.45 11.66
C GLY A 133 4.40 20.53 10.18
N GLN A 134 5.56 20.04 9.75
CA GLN A 134 5.93 19.90 8.33
C GLN A 134 5.45 18.57 7.77
N TYR A 135 5.04 18.61 6.51
CA TYR A 135 4.47 17.48 5.78
C TYR A 135 5.58 16.84 4.94
N VAL A 136 6.03 15.65 5.35
CA VAL A 136 7.07 14.87 4.70
C VAL A 136 6.40 13.70 3.99
N GLY A 137 6.47 13.65 2.66
CA GLY A 137 5.81 12.61 1.88
C GLY A 137 6.34 11.20 2.19
N VAL A 138 5.44 10.22 2.12
CA VAL A 138 5.71 8.83 2.47
C VAL A 138 5.44 7.96 1.24
N ASP A 139 6.42 7.14 0.87
CA ASP A 139 6.30 6.19 -0.24
C ASP A 139 5.98 4.79 0.31
N LEU A 140 4.71 4.38 0.23
CA LEU A 140 4.25 3.00 0.47
C LEU A 140 3.78 2.33 -0.84
N TYR A 141 4.21 2.82 -1.99
CA TYR A 141 3.63 2.45 -3.28
C TYR A 141 3.79 0.98 -3.62
N GLN A 142 4.98 0.43 -3.39
CA GLN A 142 5.22 -1.00 -3.58
C GLN A 142 4.45 -1.86 -2.57
N LEU A 143 4.31 -1.39 -1.32
CA LEU A 143 3.49 -2.07 -0.32
C LEU A 143 2.04 -2.15 -0.80
N PHE A 144 1.45 -1.04 -1.25
CA PHE A 144 0.06 -1.06 -1.71
C PHE A 144 -0.14 -1.82 -3.03
N GLN A 145 0.82 -1.86 -3.94
CA GLN A 145 0.68 -2.74 -5.11
C GLN A 145 0.75 -4.23 -4.72
N SER A 146 1.67 -4.59 -3.84
CA SER A 146 1.91 -5.99 -3.45
C SER A 146 0.86 -6.57 -2.49
N THR A 147 0.04 -5.71 -1.86
CA THR A 147 -0.98 -6.11 -0.87
C THR A 147 -2.39 -5.86 -1.38
N ALA A 148 -2.53 -5.40 -2.61
CA ALA A 148 -3.82 -5.17 -3.23
C ALA A 148 -4.63 -6.48 -3.30
N ASN A 149 -5.95 -6.36 -3.20
CA ASN A 149 -6.88 -7.49 -3.17
C ASN A 149 -6.65 -8.44 -1.99
N THR A 150 -6.19 -7.90 -0.84
CA THR A 150 -6.09 -8.63 0.43
C THR A 150 -6.66 -7.82 1.59
N THR A 151 -6.94 -8.53 2.67
CA THR A 151 -7.24 -7.94 3.98
C THR A 151 -6.02 -7.93 4.90
N ASP A 152 -4.82 -8.14 4.36
CA ASP A 152 -3.60 -8.23 5.15
C ASP A 152 -3.28 -6.89 5.82
N THR A 153 -2.62 -6.98 6.96
CA THR A 153 -2.22 -5.83 7.77
C THR A 153 -0.72 -5.85 8.01
N PHE A 154 -0.13 -4.67 8.01
CA PHE A 154 1.31 -4.47 8.06
C PHE A 154 1.63 -3.40 9.09
N THR A 155 2.57 -3.68 9.97
CA THR A 155 3.12 -2.69 10.88
C THR A 155 4.09 -1.80 10.11
N VAL A 156 3.89 -0.48 10.19
CA VAL A 156 4.67 0.53 9.49
C VAL A 156 5.23 1.51 10.52
N THR A 157 6.57 1.59 10.63
CA THR A 157 7.25 2.39 11.68
C THR A 157 7.59 3.79 11.20
N PHE A 158 6.83 4.80 11.59
CA PHE A 158 7.08 6.20 11.24
C PHE A 158 8.17 6.82 12.15
N HIS A 159 9.31 7.22 11.58
CA HIS A 159 10.53 7.59 12.33
C HIS A 159 10.47 8.96 13.02
N GLN A 160 9.66 9.90 12.52
CA GLN A 160 9.42 11.21 13.12
C GLN A 160 10.67 12.10 13.24
N ASP A 161 11.62 11.93 12.33
CA ASP A 161 12.90 12.65 12.27
C ASP A 161 13.17 13.32 10.90
N GLY A 162 12.23 13.21 9.95
CA GLY A 162 12.35 13.83 8.63
C GLY A 162 13.23 13.03 7.65
N THR A 163 13.77 11.90 8.07
CA THR A 163 14.24 10.88 7.13
C THR A 163 13.04 10.24 6.44
N THR A 164 13.21 9.74 5.22
CA THR A 164 12.13 9.07 4.46
C THR A 164 11.48 7.97 5.31
N PRO A 165 10.19 8.10 5.66
CA PRO A 165 9.47 7.06 6.40
C PRO A 165 8.81 6.06 5.42
N PRO A 166 8.78 4.74 5.71
CA PRO A 166 9.65 4.03 6.62
C PRO A 166 10.24 2.73 6.05
N SER A 167 11.21 2.19 6.79
CA SER A 167 11.49 0.76 6.70
C SER A 167 10.24 0.02 7.19
N TYR A 168 9.56 -0.71 6.30
CA TYR A 168 8.52 -1.66 6.69
C TYR A 168 9.21 -2.95 7.14
N GLY A 169 9.58 -2.97 8.42
CA GLY A 169 10.00 -4.17 9.15
C GLY A 169 8.77 -4.92 9.67
N GLY A 170 8.86 -6.25 9.68
CA GLY A 170 7.77 -7.20 9.88
C GLY A 170 6.85 -6.96 11.08
N GLY A 171 5.63 -7.51 10.95
CA GLY A 171 4.73 -7.69 12.08
C GLY A 171 5.48 -8.33 13.25
N THR A 172 5.31 -7.75 14.43
CA THR A 172 5.89 -8.27 15.66
C THR A 172 5.22 -9.59 16.02
N ASN A 173 5.89 -10.69 15.71
CA ASN A 173 6.08 -11.81 16.64
C ASN A 173 7.30 -12.60 16.18
N GLY A 174 8.36 -12.59 17.00
CA GLY A 174 9.37 -13.63 16.92
C GLY A 174 8.69 -14.99 17.09
N GLY A 175 8.79 -15.83 16.06
CA GLY A 175 8.37 -17.24 16.10
C GLY A 175 6.88 -17.48 15.81
N THR A 176 6.62 -18.46 14.94
CA THR A 176 5.33 -19.14 14.65
C THR A 176 4.41 -18.59 13.54
N GLY A 177 4.93 -17.82 12.57
CA GLY A 177 4.30 -17.67 11.25
C GLY A 177 4.59 -18.90 10.37
N GLY A 178 3.60 -19.39 9.63
CA GLY A 178 3.54 -20.73 9.00
C GLY A 178 4.64 -21.15 8.00
N PHE A 179 5.72 -20.38 7.81
CA PHE A 179 6.83 -20.69 6.90
C PHE A 179 8.22 -20.71 7.59
N GLY A 180 8.32 -20.84 8.92
CA GLY A 180 9.61 -21.00 9.61
C GLY A 180 10.52 -19.77 9.54
N GLU A 181 11.78 -19.90 9.08
CA GLU A 181 12.74 -18.78 8.93
C GLU A 181 12.29 -17.73 7.89
N PHE A 182 11.34 -18.10 7.01
CA PHE A 182 10.74 -17.21 6.02
C PHE A 182 9.52 -16.43 6.57
N GLY A 183 9.18 -16.62 7.85
CA GLY A 183 8.13 -15.89 8.55
C GLY A 183 6.75 -16.09 7.93
N THR A 184 6.12 -15.00 7.47
CA THR A 184 4.79 -15.04 6.81
C THR A 184 4.84 -14.69 5.33
N LEU A 185 6.03 -14.50 4.75
CA LEU A 185 6.23 -13.98 3.40
C LEU A 185 5.52 -12.62 3.19
N SER A 186 5.41 -11.85 4.27
CA SER A 186 4.69 -10.58 4.29
C SER A 186 5.57 -9.39 3.94
N THR A 187 6.87 -9.53 4.14
CA THR A 187 7.89 -8.50 3.96
C THR A 187 8.79 -8.79 2.76
N VAL A 188 9.38 -7.74 2.19
CA VAL A 188 10.39 -7.88 1.13
C VAL A 188 11.60 -8.68 1.64
N TYR A 189 11.98 -8.51 2.90
CA TYR A 189 13.10 -9.24 3.52
C TYR A 189 12.86 -10.75 3.58
N GLU A 190 11.63 -11.18 3.94
CA GLU A 190 11.23 -12.58 3.92
C GLU A 190 11.20 -13.13 2.49
N ILE A 191 10.65 -12.36 1.54
CA ILE A 191 10.57 -12.76 0.13
C ILE A 191 11.96 -12.90 -0.49
N GLN A 192 12.87 -11.97 -0.23
CA GLN A 192 14.26 -12.08 -0.66
C GLN A 192 14.90 -13.36 -0.10
N GLY A 193 14.67 -13.67 1.18
CA GLY A 193 15.14 -14.93 1.78
C GLY A 193 14.57 -16.17 1.11
N ALA A 194 13.26 -16.19 0.84
CA ALA A 194 12.60 -17.28 0.16
C ALA A 194 13.09 -17.46 -1.28
N LEU A 195 13.25 -16.38 -2.03
CA LEU A 195 13.77 -16.40 -3.40
C LEU A 195 15.22 -16.92 -3.44
N ILE A 196 16.08 -16.50 -2.52
CA ILE A 196 17.44 -17.02 -2.38
C ILE A 196 17.42 -18.53 -2.11
N ALA A 197 16.59 -18.98 -1.17
CA ALA A 197 16.46 -20.40 -0.84
C ALA A 197 15.92 -21.23 -2.01
N LEU A 198 15.07 -20.63 -2.85
CA LEU A 198 14.54 -21.23 -4.08
C LEU A 198 15.49 -21.09 -5.29
N GLY A 199 16.68 -20.52 -5.11
CA GLY A 199 17.73 -20.45 -6.14
C GLY A 199 17.67 -19.22 -7.07
N TYR A 200 16.86 -18.22 -6.75
CA TYR A 200 16.80 -16.94 -7.47
C TYR A 200 17.75 -15.91 -6.85
N ASP A 201 18.12 -14.88 -7.60
CA ASP A 201 19.03 -13.82 -7.17
C ASP A 201 18.33 -12.46 -7.01
N PRO A 202 17.67 -12.20 -5.86
CA PRO A 202 17.05 -10.91 -5.59
C PRO A 202 18.05 -9.83 -5.17
N GLY A 203 19.35 -10.13 -5.13
CA GLY A 203 20.37 -9.30 -4.49
C GLY A 203 20.47 -9.55 -2.99
N THR A 204 20.92 -8.53 -2.25
CA THR A 204 21.07 -8.61 -0.80
C THR A 204 19.71 -8.79 -0.12
N ARG A 205 19.62 -9.67 0.89
CA ARG A 205 18.45 -9.79 1.77
C ARG A 205 18.44 -8.61 2.76
N ASP A 206 17.98 -7.46 2.30
CA ASP A 206 18.01 -6.17 3.02
C ASP A 206 16.63 -5.53 3.21
N GLY A 207 15.57 -6.16 2.69
CA GLY A 207 14.21 -5.64 2.73
C GLY A 207 13.91 -4.55 1.71
N ILE A 208 14.84 -4.24 0.79
CA ILE A 208 14.68 -3.22 -0.23
C ILE A 208 14.31 -3.88 -1.56
N SER A 209 13.12 -3.56 -2.09
CA SER A 209 12.68 -4.08 -3.39
C SER A 209 13.26 -3.23 -4.53
N GLY A 210 14.56 -3.43 -4.78
CA GLY A 210 15.31 -2.84 -5.89
C GLY A 210 15.21 -3.65 -7.19
N PRO A 211 15.86 -3.19 -8.29
CA PRO A 211 15.76 -3.81 -9.61
C PRO A 211 16.10 -5.30 -9.66
N ARG A 212 17.08 -5.75 -8.85
CA ARG A 212 17.44 -7.17 -8.74
C ARG A 212 16.33 -7.99 -8.09
N THR A 213 15.74 -7.47 -7.02
CA THR A 213 14.60 -8.12 -6.35
C THR A 213 13.41 -8.23 -7.31
N THR A 214 13.04 -7.15 -8.01
CA THR A 214 11.98 -7.19 -9.04
C THR A 214 12.28 -8.19 -10.15
N ALA A 215 13.54 -8.26 -10.64
CA ALA A 215 13.93 -9.23 -11.66
C ALA A 215 13.82 -10.68 -11.17
N ALA A 216 14.25 -10.97 -9.93
CA ALA A 216 14.11 -12.28 -9.33
C ALA A 216 12.63 -12.68 -9.15
N ILE A 217 11.77 -11.74 -8.78
CA ILE A 217 10.32 -11.97 -8.68
C ILE A 217 9.75 -12.31 -10.06
N MET A 218 10.07 -11.53 -11.10
CA MET A 218 9.61 -11.81 -12.47
C MET A 218 10.09 -13.18 -12.98
N GLN A 219 11.33 -13.56 -12.67
CA GLN A 219 11.86 -14.88 -13.00
C GLN A 219 11.09 -15.99 -12.29
N PHE A 220 10.86 -15.83 -10.99
CA PHE A 220 10.06 -16.76 -10.20
C PHE A 220 8.63 -16.89 -10.73
N GLN A 221 7.98 -15.75 -11.00
CA GLN A 221 6.62 -15.69 -11.57
C GLN A 221 6.56 -16.44 -12.90
N THR A 222 7.50 -16.17 -13.81
CA THR A 222 7.59 -16.85 -15.11
C THR A 222 7.75 -18.36 -14.94
N ALA A 223 8.66 -18.79 -14.06
CA ALA A 223 8.92 -20.21 -13.80
C ALA A 223 7.73 -20.95 -13.20
N ASN A 224 6.81 -20.22 -12.54
CA ASN A 224 5.61 -20.78 -11.89
C ASN A 224 4.31 -20.47 -12.64
N GLY A 225 4.39 -20.00 -13.90
CA GLY A 225 3.23 -19.76 -14.75
C GLY A 225 2.36 -18.57 -14.31
N LEU A 226 2.93 -17.63 -13.56
CA LEU A 226 2.29 -16.38 -13.15
C LEU A 226 2.56 -15.26 -14.17
N VAL A 227 1.77 -14.19 -14.09
CA VAL A 227 2.09 -12.94 -14.80
C VAL A 227 3.38 -12.38 -14.21
N ALA A 228 4.41 -12.18 -15.06
CA ALA A 228 5.71 -11.67 -14.67
C ALA A 228 5.71 -10.14 -14.55
N ASP A 229 4.94 -9.61 -13.61
CA ASP A 229 4.80 -8.17 -13.35
C ASP A 229 5.79 -7.64 -12.29
N GLY A 230 6.55 -8.53 -11.63
CA GLY A 230 7.52 -8.18 -10.60
C GLY A 230 6.88 -7.77 -9.26
N LEU A 231 5.56 -7.94 -9.12
CA LEU A 231 4.81 -7.60 -7.92
C LEU A 231 4.73 -8.81 -6.98
N ILE A 232 5.03 -8.57 -5.71
CA ILE A 232 4.86 -9.57 -4.63
C ILE A 232 3.39 -9.59 -4.17
N GLY A 233 2.46 -9.77 -5.11
CA GLY A 233 1.04 -9.91 -4.85
C GLY A 233 0.69 -11.20 -4.09
N PRO A 234 -0.58 -11.38 -3.70
CA PRO A 234 -1.03 -12.55 -2.93
C PRO A 234 -0.80 -13.87 -3.69
N ILE A 235 -0.98 -13.82 -5.01
CA ILE A 235 -0.73 -14.95 -5.92
C ILE A 235 0.76 -15.31 -5.91
N THR A 236 1.65 -14.31 -6.02
CA THR A 236 3.10 -14.50 -5.95
C THR A 236 3.52 -15.06 -4.59
N ARG A 237 3.00 -14.52 -3.48
CA ARG A 237 3.28 -15.01 -2.11
C ARG A 237 2.84 -16.45 -1.92
N ALA A 238 1.62 -16.78 -2.34
CA ALA A 238 1.09 -18.14 -2.27
C ALA A 238 1.94 -19.12 -3.10
N ALA A 239 2.36 -18.72 -4.30
CA ALA A 239 3.24 -19.53 -5.13
C ALA A 239 4.62 -19.72 -4.50
N ILE A 240 5.23 -18.67 -3.91
CA ILE A 240 6.50 -18.80 -3.18
C ILE A 240 6.33 -19.77 -2.01
N GLY A 241 5.26 -19.64 -1.23
CA GLY A 241 4.94 -20.55 -0.13
C GLY A 241 4.82 -22.00 -0.61
N ALA A 242 4.06 -22.24 -1.68
CA ALA A 242 3.91 -23.57 -2.27
C ALA A 242 5.25 -24.12 -2.79
N ALA A 243 6.09 -23.28 -3.40
CA ALA A 243 7.41 -23.67 -3.86
C ALA A 243 8.36 -24.04 -2.70
N LEU A 244 8.29 -23.33 -1.57
CA LEU A 244 9.05 -23.67 -0.36
C LEU A 244 8.62 -25.03 0.21
N VAL A 245 7.31 -25.31 0.26
CA VAL A 245 6.77 -26.64 0.66
C VAL A 245 7.29 -27.72 -0.30
N ALA A 246 7.15 -27.48 -1.61
CA ALA A 246 7.58 -28.43 -2.64
C ALA A 246 9.09 -28.72 -2.60
N ALA A 247 9.89 -27.73 -2.21
CA ALA A 247 11.34 -27.87 -2.03
C ALA A 247 11.73 -28.51 -0.68
N GLY A 248 10.76 -28.81 0.21
CA GLY A 248 11.03 -29.35 1.55
C GLY A 248 11.74 -28.37 2.48
N LEU A 249 11.70 -27.07 2.16
CA LEU A 249 12.31 -26.01 2.96
C LEU A 249 11.44 -25.63 4.15
N ILE A 250 10.16 -26.00 4.12
CA ILE A 250 9.18 -25.82 5.18
C ILE A 250 8.18 -27.00 5.22
N PRO A 251 7.48 -27.22 6.35
CA PRO A 251 6.37 -28.17 6.41
C PRO A 251 5.19 -27.73 5.53
N GLY A 252 4.49 -28.71 4.94
CA GLY A 252 3.26 -28.51 4.18
C GLY A 252 1.98 -28.66 4.99
#